data_AF-X6LLF5-F1
#
_entry.id   AF-X6LLF5-F1
#
_cell.length_a   1.000
_cell.length_b   1.000
_cell.length_c   1.000
_cell.angle_alpha   90.00
_cell.angle_beta   90.00
_cell.angle_gamma   90.00
#
_symmetry.space_group_name_H-M   'P 1'
#
loop_
_entity.id
_entity.type
_entity.pdbx_description
1 polymer ?
#
loop_
_entity_poly.entity_id
_entity_poly.type
_entity_poly.pdbx_seq_one_letter_code
_entity_poly.pdbx_strand_id
1 'polypeptide(L)'
;IIAWIHFDKDKDYACVNNRYNIYERILDRPLNKVMESHLANFQYVLHHPDIHLCIIDQIKIIQTQFNTFDDEGVINDRLNLLQYLCISKETSDVVVQCYKQVFKRYNWICAYLLCVISVKLNEQQLDDVIEFFMDGLVDKNYYGCALLIAKIALQLNERQLNKVFECLMNAFESGEITIFG
;
A
#
# COMPACT_ATOMS: atom_id res chain seq x y z
N ILE A 1 15.43 -2.49 -22.82
CA ILE A 1 15.43 -1.49 -21.72
C ILE A 1 14.01 -1.58 -21.14
N ILE A 2 13.64 -2.30 -20.07
CA ILE A 2 14.27 -2.65 -18.79
C ILE A 2 13.87 -4.10 -18.45
N ALA A 3 14.78 -5.08 -18.55
CA ALA A 3 14.46 -6.50 -18.34
C ALA A 3 14.36 -6.91 -16.85
N TRP A 4 14.69 -6.00 -15.93
CA TRP A 4 14.73 -6.26 -14.48
C TRP A 4 13.45 -5.83 -13.74
N ILE A 5 12.57 -5.05 -14.38
CA ILE A 5 11.22 -4.72 -13.89
C ILE A 5 10.20 -5.57 -14.66
N HIS A 6 10.40 -6.88 -14.66
CA HIS A 6 9.45 -7.82 -15.28
C HIS A 6 9.00 -8.83 -14.23
N PHE A 7 7.93 -8.48 -13.53
CA PHE A 7 7.48 -9.17 -12.33
C PHE A 7 6.92 -10.59 -12.58
N ASP A 8 6.58 -10.90 -13.83
CA ASP A 8 6.02 -12.20 -14.26
C ASP A 8 7.05 -13.33 -14.35
N LYS A 9 8.36 -13.06 -14.23
CA LYS A 9 9.40 -14.12 -14.25
C LYS A 9 9.43 -15.00 -12.99
N ASP A 10 8.70 -14.60 -11.96
CA ASP A 10 8.83 -15.12 -10.60
C ASP A 10 7.50 -15.71 -10.10
N LYS A 11 6.81 -16.47 -10.97
CA LYS A 11 5.49 -17.06 -10.66
C LYS A 11 5.56 -18.30 -9.74
N ASP A 12 6.76 -18.88 -9.55
CA ASP A 12 6.94 -20.20 -8.92
C ASP A 12 7.50 -20.16 -7.46
N TYR A 13 7.42 -19.04 -6.75
CA TYR A 13 7.95 -18.94 -5.37
C TYR A 13 6.92 -19.37 -4.31
N ALA A 14 7.42 -19.97 -3.22
CA ALA A 14 6.62 -20.42 -2.09
C ALA A 14 6.44 -19.30 -1.04
N CYS A 15 5.19 -19.03 -0.67
CA CYS A 15 4.82 -18.16 0.45
C CYS A 15 4.27 -18.98 1.62
N VAL A 16 4.63 -18.59 2.85
CA VAL A 16 4.15 -19.24 4.07
C VAL A 16 3.28 -18.26 4.84
N ASN A 17 2.15 -18.76 5.34
CA ASN A 17 1.24 -17.98 6.14
C ASN A 17 1.75 -17.88 7.59
N ASN A 18 1.94 -16.67 8.12
CA ASN A 18 2.29 -16.47 9.52
C ASN A 18 1.02 -16.32 10.41
N ARG A 19 1.19 -16.27 11.74
CA ARG A 19 0.08 -16.23 12.72
C ARG A 19 -0.85 -15.03 12.59
N TYR A 20 -0.49 -14.04 11.77
CA TYR A 20 -1.28 -12.83 11.54
C TYR A 20 -1.95 -12.80 10.16
N ASN A 21 -1.84 -13.87 9.36
CA ASN A 21 -2.21 -13.89 7.94
C ASN A 21 -1.27 -13.09 7.01
N ILE A 22 -0.05 -12.70 7.45
CA ILE A 22 0.98 -12.17 6.53
C ILE A 22 1.55 -13.39 5.80
N TYR A 23 1.49 -13.35 4.48
CA TYR A 23 2.26 -14.24 3.63
C TYR A 23 3.71 -13.75 3.60
N GLU A 24 4.58 -14.44 4.32
CA GLU A 24 6.02 -14.25 4.26
C GLU A 24 6.58 -15.08 3.10
N ARG A 25 7.31 -14.43 2.19
CA ARG A 25 8.10 -15.14 1.18
C ARG A 25 9.22 -15.91 1.88
N ILE A 26 9.43 -17.16 1.46
CA ILE A 26 10.57 -17.96 1.92
C ILE A 26 11.91 -17.40 1.36
N LEU A 27 11.88 -16.66 0.24
CA LEU A 27 13.06 -16.14 -0.45
C LEU A 27 12.88 -14.68 -0.89
N ASP A 28 13.84 -13.82 -0.54
CA ASP A 28 13.93 -12.45 -1.04
C ASP A 28 14.22 -12.42 -2.54
N ARG A 29 13.45 -11.62 -3.31
CA ARG A 29 13.80 -11.36 -4.71
C ARG A 29 15.11 -10.57 -4.79
N PRO A 30 15.94 -10.83 -5.82
CA PRO A 30 17.11 -10.01 -6.11
C PRO A 30 16.75 -8.53 -6.25
N LEU A 31 15.61 -8.21 -6.88
CA LEU A 31 15.14 -6.83 -7.04
C LEU A 31 14.85 -6.14 -5.70
N ASN A 32 14.23 -6.82 -4.73
CA ASN A 32 13.96 -6.24 -3.41
C ASN A 32 15.27 -5.85 -2.72
N LYS A 33 16.24 -6.78 -2.71
CA LYS A 33 17.57 -6.53 -2.15
C LYS A 33 18.33 -5.43 -2.88
N VAL A 34 18.23 -5.39 -4.21
CA VAL A 34 18.86 -4.34 -5.03
C VAL A 34 18.22 -2.99 -4.74
N MET A 35 16.90 -2.91 -4.66
CA MET A 35 16.20 -1.67 -4.32
C MET A 35 16.53 -1.22 -2.91
N GLU A 36 16.50 -2.10 -1.90
CA GLU A 36 16.85 -1.75 -0.52
C GLU A 36 18.32 -1.32 -0.38
N SER A 37 19.26 -2.05 -1.01
CA SER A 37 20.71 -1.84 -0.81
C SER A 37 21.29 -0.71 -1.67
N HIS A 38 20.65 -0.38 -2.81
CA HIS A 38 21.22 0.54 -3.79
C HIS A 38 20.31 1.70 -4.19
N LEU A 39 19.17 1.91 -3.51
CA LEU A 39 18.24 3.02 -3.84
C LEU A 39 18.96 4.38 -3.94
N ALA A 40 19.83 4.68 -2.97
CA ALA A 40 20.58 5.93 -2.91
C ALA A 40 21.54 6.10 -4.11
N ASN A 41 22.11 5.00 -4.61
CA ASN A 41 23.01 5.03 -5.76
C ASN A 41 22.25 5.22 -7.08
N PHE A 42 20.98 4.84 -7.10
CA PHE A 42 20.12 4.96 -8.29
C PHE A 42 19.24 6.21 -8.28
N GLN A 43 19.32 7.08 -7.26
CA GLN A 43 18.43 8.25 -7.13
C GLN A 43 18.31 9.07 -8.42
N TYR A 44 19.42 9.36 -9.10
CA TYR A 44 19.40 10.15 -10.35
C TYR A 44 18.73 9.44 -11.52
N VAL A 45 18.91 8.12 -11.60
CA VAL A 45 18.28 7.27 -12.62
C VAL A 45 16.79 7.15 -12.32
N LEU A 46 16.45 6.93 -11.06
CA LEU A 46 15.08 6.76 -10.61
C LEU A 46 14.23 8.01 -10.74
N HIS A 47 14.83 9.22 -10.76
CA HIS A 47 14.12 10.48 -11.03
C HIS A 47 13.88 10.76 -12.53
N HIS A 48 14.34 9.89 -13.45
CA HIS A 48 14.13 10.12 -14.87
C HIS A 48 12.66 9.88 -15.27
N PRO A 49 12.00 10.82 -15.98
CA PRO A 49 10.58 10.70 -16.34
C PRO A 49 10.23 9.39 -17.08
N ASP A 50 11.08 8.94 -18.01
CA ASP A 50 10.86 7.68 -18.73
C ASP A 50 10.85 6.44 -17.83
N ILE A 51 11.60 6.48 -16.72
CA ILE A 51 11.62 5.39 -15.74
C ILE A 51 10.33 5.40 -14.92
N HIS A 52 9.82 6.58 -14.54
CA HIS A 52 8.51 6.69 -13.91
C HIS A 52 7.41 6.13 -14.82
N LEU A 53 7.42 6.48 -16.12
CA LEU A 53 6.46 5.96 -17.10
C LEU A 53 6.52 4.44 -17.19
N CYS A 54 7.72 3.87 -17.31
CA CYS A 54 7.89 2.42 -17.35
C CYS A 54 7.36 1.73 -16.08
N ILE A 55 7.62 2.30 -14.90
CA ILE A 55 7.10 1.79 -13.63
C ILE A 55 5.57 1.85 -13.60
N ILE A 56 4.99 2.98 -14.01
CA ILE A 56 3.53 3.16 -14.06
C ILE A 56 2.89 2.10 -14.98
N ASP A 57 3.46 1.85 -16.14
CA ASP A 57 2.97 0.82 -17.07
C ASP A 57 3.02 -0.57 -16.44
N GLN A 58 4.08 -0.89 -15.69
CA GLN A 58 4.18 -2.16 -14.95
C GLN A 58 3.14 -2.27 -13.83
N ILE A 59 2.88 -1.19 -13.09
CA ILE A 59 1.83 -1.18 -12.06
C ILE A 59 0.45 -1.43 -12.71
N LYS A 60 0.17 -0.80 -13.85
CA LYS A 60 -1.09 -1.01 -14.59
C LYS A 60 -1.23 -2.44 -15.09
N ILE A 61 -0.16 -3.07 -15.55
CA ILE A 61 -0.17 -4.50 -15.90
C ILE A 61 -0.56 -5.33 -14.68
N ILE A 62 0.09 -5.11 -13.53
CA ILE A 62 -0.24 -5.81 -12.28
C ILE A 62 -1.71 -5.58 -11.88
N GLN A 63 -2.21 -4.34 -11.99
CA GLN A 63 -3.60 -3.98 -11.68
C GLN A 63 -4.61 -4.81 -12.47
N THR A 64 -4.41 -4.94 -13.79
CA THR A 64 -5.32 -5.72 -14.65
C THR A 64 -5.35 -7.20 -14.29
N GLN A 65 -4.25 -7.73 -13.76
CA GLN A 65 -4.13 -9.15 -13.44
C GLN A 65 -4.81 -9.53 -12.10
N PHE A 66 -5.09 -8.59 -11.19
CA PHE A 66 -5.75 -8.91 -9.91
C PHE A 66 -7.15 -9.53 -10.07
N ASN A 67 -7.83 -9.24 -11.18
CA ASN A 67 -9.12 -9.86 -11.49
C ASN A 67 -8.99 -11.29 -12.05
N THR A 68 -7.78 -11.70 -12.44
CA THR A 68 -7.51 -12.96 -13.14
C THR A 68 -6.77 -14.00 -12.31
N PHE A 69 -6.30 -13.63 -11.11
CA PHE A 69 -5.60 -14.55 -10.23
C PHE A 69 -6.57 -15.27 -9.29
N ASP A 70 -6.53 -16.61 -9.34
CA ASP A 70 -7.22 -17.49 -8.38
C ASP A 70 -6.36 -17.80 -7.14
N ASP A 71 -5.05 -17.54 -7.21
CA ASP A 71 -4.09 -17.79 -6.14
C ASP A 71 -3.86 -16.53 -5.29
N GLU A 72 -4.34 -16.54 -4.04
CA GLU A 72 -4.18 -15.45 -3.09
C GLU A 72 -2.70 -15.17 -2.74
N GLY A 73 -1.84 -16.19 -2.77
CA GLY A 73 -0.41 -16.02 -2.51
C GLY A 73 0.27 -15.16 -3.57
N VAL A 74 -0.06 -15.40 -4.85
CA VAL A 74 0.48 -14.61 -5.98
C VAL A 74 0.03 -13.15 -5.91
N ILE A 75 -1.22 -12.90 -5.49
CA ILE A 75 -1.75 -11.54 -5.37
C ILE A 75 -1.06 -10.80 -4.23
N ASN A 76 -0.94 -11.42 -3.05
CA ASN A 76 -0.26 -10.83 -1.91
C ASN A 76 1.18 -10.48 -2.24
N ASP A 77 1.85 -11.36 -2.98
CA ASP A 77 3.19 -11.14 -3.49
C ASP A 77 3.30 -9.94 -4.43
N ARG A 78 2.35 -9.80 -5.36
CA ARG A 78 2.32 -8.65 -6.26
C ARG A 78 2.02 -7.36 -5.51
N LEU A 79 1.11 -7.37 -4.55
CA LEU A 79 0.81 -6.23 -3.70
C LEU A 79 2.05 -5.78 -2.91
N ASN A 80 2.74 -6.73 -2.26
CA ASN A 80 3.98 -6.45 -1.54
C ASN A 80 5.08 -5.81 -2.42
N LEU A 81 5.12 -6.12 -3.72
CA LEU A 81 6.12 -5.53 -4.63
C LEU A 81 5.88 -4.05 -4.91
N LEU A 82 4.62 -3.62 -4.91
CA LEU A 82 4.26 -2.25 -5.29
C LEU A 82 4.85 -1.22 -4.32
N GLN A 83 5.08 -1.56 -3.04
CA GLN A 83 5.64 -0.63 -2.06
C GLN A 83 7.06 -0.14 -2.44
N TYR A 84 7.81 -0.94 -3.20
CA TYR A 84 9.14 -0.57 -3.65
C TYR A 84 9.09 0.40 -4.84
N LEU A 85 7.98 0.40 -5.58
CA LEU A 85 7.78 1.27 -6.75
C LEU A 85 7.36 2.70 -6.38
N CYS A 86 7.07 2.98 -5.10
CA CYS A 86 6.86 4.32 -4.56
C CYS A 86 8.18 5.11 -4.50
N ILE A 87 8.73 5.49 -5.66
CA ILE A 87 10.01 6.22 -5.79
C ILE A 87 9.81 7.71 -6.12
N SER A 88 8.61 8.09 -6.54
CA SER A 88 8.21 9.44 -6.91
C SER A 88 6.78 9.70 -6.48
N LYS A 89 6.34 10.96 -6.56
CA LYS A 89 4.94 11.30 -6.29
C LYS A 89 4.01 10.55 -7.24
N GLU A 90 4.31 10.59 -8.55
CA GLU A 90 3.47 10.02 -9.60
C GLU A 90 3.34 8.50 -9.47
N THR A 91 4.45 7.81 -9.21
CA THR A 91 4.45 6.36 -9.02
C THR A 91 3.71 5.98 -7.74
N SER A 92 3.88 6.75 -6.66
CA SER A 92 3.19 6.51 -5.40
C SER A 92 1.68 6.71 -5.52
N ASP A 93 1.21 7.71 -6.28
CA ASP A 93 -0.23 7.90 -6.55
C ASP A 93 -0.83 6.67 -7.21
N VAL A 94 -0.17 6.13 -8.23
CA VAL A 94 -0.67 4.94 -8.93
C VAL A 94 -0.68 3.71 -8.00
N VAL A 95 0.33 3.56 -7.13
CA VAL A 95 0.35 2.47 -6.11
C VAL A 95 -0.77 2.64 -5.09
N VAL A 96 -1.02 3.85 -4.56
CA VAL A 96 -2.11 4.11 -3.62
C VAL A 96 -3.45 3.74 -4.26
N GLN A 97 -3.70 4.19 -5.50
CA GLN A 97 -4.94 3.85 -6.22
C GLN A 97 -5.06 2.34 -6.46
N CYS A 98 -3.95 1.67 -6.75
CA CYS A 98 -3.88 0.22 -6.86
C CYS A 98 -4.36 -0.50 -5.59
N TYR A 99 -3.85 -0.10 -4.42
CA TYR A 99 -4.26 -0.67 -3.15
C TYR A 99 -5.72 -0.36 -2.82
N LYS A 100 -6.19 0.87 -3.05
CA LYS A 100 -7.60 1.24 -2.85
C LYS A 100 -8.54 0.39 -3.69
N GLN A 101 -8.19 0.13 -4.95
CA GLN A 101 -9.00 -0.66 -5.89
C GLN A 101 -9.29 -2.06 -5.36
N VAL A 102 -8.27 -2.75 -4.83
CA VAL A 102 -8.40 -4.14 -4.37
C VAL A 102 -8.63 -4.28 -2.87
N PHE A 103 -8.71 -3.15 -2.15
CA PHE A 103 -8.85 -3.09 -0.70
C PHE A 103 -10.02 -3.90 -0.16
N LYS A 104 -11.19 -3.86 -0.83
CA LYS A 104 -12.36 -4.63 -0.37
C LYS A 104 -12.11 -6.15 -0.32
N ARG A 105 -11.27 -6.67 -1.22
CA ARG A 105 -10.92 -8.09 -1.29
C ARG A 105 -9.74 -8.43 -0.40
N TYR A 106 -8.78 -7.50 -0.26
CA TYR A 106 -7.50 -7.70 0.43
C TYR A 106 -7.28 -6.65 1.52
N ASN A 107 -8.29 -6.43 2.37
CA ASN A 107 -8.33 -5.29 3.29
C ASN A 107 -7.07 -5.22 4.16
N TRP A 108 -6.69 -6.31 4.80
CA TRP A 108 -5.65 -6.31 5.80
C TRP A 108 -4.25 -6.05 5.22
N ILE A 109 -3.89 -6.71 4.11
CA ILE A 109 -2.61 -6.49 3.45
C ILE A 109 -2.53 -5.12 2.77
N CYS A 110 -3.59 -4.66 2.10
CA CYS A 110 -3.60 -3.34 1.46
C CYS A 110 -3.47 -2.25 2.51
N ALA A 111 -4.18 -2.40 3.62
CA ALA A 111 -4.16 -1.43 4.69
C ALA A 111 -2.77 -1.42 5.38
N TYR A 112 -2.16 -2.59 5.62
CA TYR A 112 -0.76 -2.69 6.06
C TYR A 112 0.20 -2.00 5.10
N LEU A 113 0.12 -2.27 3.80
CA LEU A 113 1.01 -1.70 2.78
C LEU A 113 0.84 -0.18 2.63
N LEU A 114 -0.39 0.34 2.73
CA LEU A 114 -0.66 1.77 2.79
C LEU A 114 0.04 2.43 3.99
N CYS A 115 0.08 1.76 5.14
CA CYS A 115 0.84 2.22 6.31
C CYS A 115 2.37 2.10 6.11
N VAL A 116 2.86 1.13 5.34
CA VAL A 116 4.29 1.03 5.04
C VAL A 116 4.73 2.16 4.10
N ILE A 117 3.91 2.50 3.10
CA ILE A 117 4.27 3.55 2.14
C ILE A 117 3.96 4.96 2.63
N SER A 118 3.19 5.15 3.70
CA SER A 118 2.78 6.48 4.20
C SER A 118 3.97 7.41 4.47
N VAL A 119 5.10 6.86 4.94
CA VAL A 119 6.34 7.62 5.15
C VAL A 119 6.99 8.15 3.87
N LYS A 120 6.60 7.60 2.71
CA LYS A 120 7.07 8.01 1.38
C LYS A 120 6.11 8.99 0.69
N LEU A 121 4.91 9.16 1.23
CA LEU A 121 3.88 10.02 0.67
C LEU A 121 4.12 11.47 1.08
N ASN A 122 3.83 12.40 0.18
CA ASN A 122 3.71 13.80 0.59
C ASN A 122 2.40 14.03 1.35
N GLU A 123 2.29 15.20 1.97
CA GLU A 123 1.14 15.58 2.79
C GLU A 123 -0.22 15.42 2.07
N GLN A 124 -0.31 15.80 0.80
CA GLN A 124 -1.56 15.71 0.03
C GLN A 124 -1.95 14.26 -0.29
N GLN A 125 -0.96 13.41 -0.59
CA GLN A 125 -1.18 11.98 -0.79
C GLN A 125 -1.57 11.29 0.51
N LEU A 126 -0.97 11.70 1.62
CA LEU A 126 -1.31 11.18 2.93
C LEU A 126 -2.72 11.57 3.34
N ASP A 127 -3.16 12.80 3.04
CA ASP A 127 -4.56 13.24 3.23
C ASP A 127 -5.55 12.30 2.50
N ASP A 128 -5.25 11.93 1.25
CA ASP A 128 -6.07 11.01 0.46
C ASP A 128 -6.12 9.59 1.04
N VAL A 129 -5.03 9.11 1.65
CA VAL A 129 -5.00 7.82 2.35
C VAL A 129 -5.78 7.86 3.66
N ILE A 130 -5.66 8.94 4.43
CA ILE A 130 -6.41 9.13 5.68
C ILE A 130 -7.91 9.17 5.39
N GLU A 131 -8.34 9.96 4.39
CA GLU A 131 -9.74 10.07 3.99
C GLU A 131 -10.31 8.71 3.61
N PHE A 132 -9.56 7.93 2.82
CA PHE A 132 -9.96 6.59 2.48
C PHE A 132 -10.10 5.65 3.69
N PHE A 133 -9.21 5.74 4.68
CA PHE A 133 -9.37 4.95 5.91
C PHE A 133 -10.55 5.41 6.75
N MET A 134 -10.82 6.71 6.81
CA MET A 134 -11.99 7.27 7.51
C MET A 134 -13.30 6.79 6.88
N ASP A 135 -13.40 6.81 5.55
CA ASP A 135 -14.55 6.25 4.83
C ASP A 135 -14.74 4.76 5.16
N GLY A 136 -13.63 4.03 5.30
CA GLY A 136 -13.63 2.61 5.68
C GLY A 136 -14.01 2.33 7.14
N LEU A 137 -13.95 3.32 8.05
CA LEU A 137 -14.41 3.19 9.44
C LEU A 137 -15.94 3.08 9.51
N VAL A 138 -16.63 3.77 8.61
CA VAL A 138 -18.10 3.79 8.54
C VAL A 138 -18.65 2.52 7.85
N ASP A 139 -17.80 1.79 7.12
CA ASP A 139 -18.15 0.51 6.49
C ASP A 139 -17.81 -0.71 7.39
N LYS A 140 -18.23 -1.92 7.00
CA LYS A 140 -18.00 -3.19 7.73
C LYS A 140 -16.52 -3.60 7.88
N ASN A 141 -15.57 -2.80 7.39
CA ASN A 141 -14.12 -3.03 7.48
C ASN A 141 -13.45 -2.22 8.60
N TYR A 142 -14.24 -1.71 9.55
CA TYR A 142 -13.84 -0.88 10.70
C TYR A 142 -12.51 -1.26 11.38
N TYR A 143 -12.31 -2.54 11.75
CA TYR A 143 -11.18 -2.93 12.59
C TYR A 143 -9.81 -2.73 11.92
N GLY A 144 -9.73 -2.96 10.61
CA GLY A 144 -8.50 -2.77 9.84
C GLY A 144 -8.14 -1.29 9.75
N CYS A 145 -9.09 -0.45 9.35
CA CYS A 145 -8.88 0.98 9.20
C CYS A 145 -8.53 1.66 10.54
N ALA A 146 -9.22 1.32 11.62
CA ALA A 146 -8.96 1.91 12.95
C ALA A 146 -7.54 1.61 13.46
N LEU A 147 -7.10 0.35 13.35
CA LEU A 147 -5.75 -0.06 13.75
C LEU A 147 -4.68 0.70 12.96
N LEU A 148 -4.95 1.02 11.70
CA LEU A 148 -3.95 1.61 10.81
C LEU A 148 -3.91 3.12 10.89
N ILE A 149 -5.05 3.77 11.10
CA ILE A 149 -5.09 5.18 11.54
C ILE A 149 -4.24 5.35 12.80
N ALA A 150 -4.38 4.46 13.79
CA ALA A 150 -3.56 4.50 14.99
C ALA A 150 -2.05 4.32 14.71
N LYS A 151 -1.67 3.48 13.75
CA LYS A 151 -0.25 3.29 13.36
C LYS A 151 0.35 4.51 12.66
N ILE A 152 -0.41 5.17 11.77
CA ILE A 152 0.10 6.34 11.04
C ILE A 152 -0.06 7.65 11.82
N ALA A 153 -0.83 7.66 12.92
CA ALA A 153 -1.10 8.87 13.72
C ALA A 153 0.17 9.65 14.10
N LEU A 154 1.26 8.96 14.44
CA LEU A 154 2.54 9.59 14.80
C LEU A 154 3.26 10.27 13.62
N GLN A 155 2.85 9.98 12.39
CA GLN A 155 3.39 10.56 11.16
C GLN A 155 2.56 11.74 10.66
N LEU A 156 1.38 11.95 11.24
CA LEU A 156 0.45 12.99 10.83
C LEU A 156 0.85 14.34 11.42
N ASN A 157 0.68 15.40 10.63
CA ASN A 157 0.79 16.76 11.15
C ASN A 157 -0.46 17.16 11.96
N GLU A 158 -0.40 18.31 12.66
CA GLU A 158 -1.49 18.78 13.50
C GLU A 158 -2.82 18.93 12.73
N ARG A 159 -2.77 19.45 11.49
CA ARG A 159 -3.96 19.59 10.64
C ARG A 159 -4.60 18.22 10.36
N GLN A 160 -3.79 17.24 9.97
CA GLN A 160 -4.23 15.89 9.66
C GLN A 160 -4.79 15.17 10.89
N LEU A 161 -4.12 15.30 12.04
CA LEU A 161 -4.61 14.75 13.31
C LEU A 161 -5.97 15.35 13.69
N ASN A 162 -6.13 16.67 13.58
CA ASN A 162 -7.40 17.32 13.89
C ASN A 162 -8.53 16.81 13.00
N LYS A 163 -8.28 16.61 11.69
CA LYS A 163 -9.26 16.02 10.76
C LYS A 163 -9.65 14.59 11.17
N VAL A 164 -8.68 13.76 11.56
CA VAL A 164 -8.93 12.39 12.05
C VAL A 164 -9.77 12.42 13.33
N PHE A 165 -9.42 13.26 14.30
CA PHE A 165 -10.17 13.36 15.56
C PHE A 165 -11.60 13.84 15.34
N GLU A 166 -11.80 14.85 14.49
CA GLU A 166 -13.13 15.35 14.15
C GLU A 166 -13.99 14.26 13.52
N CYS A 167 -13.44 13.49 12.56
CA CYS A 167 -14.15 12.39 11.94
C CYS A 167 -14.52 11.30 12.97
N LEU A 168 -13.58 10.91 13.84
CA LEU A 168 -13.83 9.91 14.89
C LEU A 168 -14.90 10.36 15.89
N MET A 169 -14.88 11.64 16.29
CA MET A 169 -15.90 12.20 17.18
C MET A 169 -17.28 12.19 16.51
N ASN A 170 -17.36 12.63 15.25
CA ASN A 170 -18.61 12.62 14.50
C ASN A 170 -19.18 11.21 14.34
N ALA A 171 -18.33 10.23 14.00
CA ALA A 171 -18.73 8.82 13.86
C ALA A 171 -19.14 8.17 15.20
N PHE A 172 -18.56 8.61 16.32
CA PHE A 172 -18.98 8.19 17.65
C PHE A 172 -20.33 8.81 18.04
N GLU A 173 -20.51 10.12 17.82
CA GLU A 173 -21.75 10.84 18.11
C GLU A 173 -22.92 10.39 17.23
N SER A 174 -22.67 10.02 15.98
CA SER A 174 -23.66 9.46 15.05
C SER A 174 -24.07 8.02 15.41
N GLY A 175 -23.33 7.35 16.28
CA GLY A 175 -23.53 5.95 16.64
C GLY A 175 -23.00 4.96 15.58
N GLU A 176 -22.23 5.41 14.59
CA GLU A 176 -21.58 4.57 13.59
C GLU A 176 -20.45 3.73 14.19
N ILE A 177 -19.77 4.26 15.21
CA ILE A 177 -18.74 3.54 15.98
C ILE A 177 -19.22 3.37 17.43
N THR A 178 -19.23 2.13 17.92
CA THR A 178 -19.53 1.82 19.32
C THR A 178 -18.26 1.40 20.05
N ILE A 179 -17.94 2.06 21.16
CA ILE A 179 -16.84 1.66 22.05
C ILE A 179 -17.44 0.70 23.09
N PHE A 180 -17.06 -0.58 23.02
CA PHE A 180 -17.36 -1.53 24.09
C PHE A 180 -16.32 -1.33 25.20
N GLY A 181 -16.79 -0.89 26.38
CA GLY A 181 -15.98 -0.73 27.59
C GLY A 181 -15.69 -2.04 28.30
#